data_AF-L1MIN3-F1
#
_entry.id   AF-L1MIN3-F1
#
_cell.length_a   1.000
_cell.length_b   1.000
_cell.length_c   1.000
_cell.angle_alpha   90.00
_cell.angle_beta   90.00
_cell.angle_gamma   90.00
#
_symmetry.space_group_name_H-M   'P 1'
#
loop_
_entity.id
_entity.type
_entity.pdbx_description
1 polymer ?
#
loop_
_entity_poly.entity_id
_entity_poly.type
_entity_poly.pdbx_seq_one_letter_code
_entity_poly.pdbx_strand_id
1 'polypeptide(L)'
;MIWEHFNAYYQYFCGTQEFIPSAPCASSELIHFRNRIGEKGVELIFQESIRGNNEEDDDHHHDTTFIDSTVQEKNITYPTDAKLHKKIVRKVLDIVHKLELPFRQSYAFVLKRIYRDQCFRNHPKNRQKAVRADRK
;
A
#
# COMPACT_ATOMS: atom_id res chain seq x y z
N MET A 1 27.95 -7.62 -4.18
CA MET A 1 28.04 -7.60 -5.66
C MET A 1 26.77 -8.26 -6.17
N ILE A 2 25.68 -7.51 -6.22
CA ILE A 2 24.36 -8.02 -6.61
C ILE A 2 23.89 -7.10 -7.74
N TRP A 3 24.30 -7.43 -8.96
CA TRP A 3 23.60 -6.99 -10.15
C TRP A 3 22.48 -8.00 -10.34
N GLU A 4 21.36 -7.79 -9.65
CA GLU A 4 20.18 -8.60 -9.90
C GLU A 4 19.80 -8.45 -11.36
N HIS A 5 19.61 -9.60 -11.98
CA HIS A 5 19.33 -9.78 -13.39
C HIS A 5 18.19 -8.88 -13.82
N PHE A 6 18.46 -7.96 -14.75
CA PHE A 6 17.41 -7.46 -15.62
C PHE A 6 16.80 -8.68 -16.29
N ASN A 7 15.51 -8.91 -16.05
CA ASN A 7 14.85 -10.13 -16.46
C ASN A 7 14.98 -10.31 -17.98
N ALA A 8 15.51 -11.45 -18.43
CA ALA A 8 15.77 -11.74 -19.86
C ALA A 8 14.51 -11.58 -20.72
N TYR A 9 13.32 -11.76 -20.13
CA TYR A 9 12.03 -11.54 -20.80
C TYR A 9 11.86 -10.10 -21.33
N TYR A 10 12.46 -9.09 -20.69
CA TYR A 10 12.36 -7.71 -21.18
C TYR A 10 13.04 -7.50 -22.53
N GLN A 11 14.15 -8.21 -22.80
CA GLN A 11 14.83 -8.11 -24.10
C GLN A 11 13.93 -8.66 -25.23
N TYR A 12 13.21 -9.74 -24.95
CA TYR A 12 12.24 -10.32 -25.88
C TYR A 12 11.08 -9.35 -26.17
N PHE A 13 10.51 -8.71 -25.14
CA PHE A 13 9.45 -7.71 -25.34
C PHE A 13 9.92 -6.47 -26.11
N CYS A 14 11.18 -6.08 -25.96
CA CYS A 14 11.79 -4.99 -26.73
C CYS A 14 12.12 -5.40 -28.19
N GLY A 15 11.79 -6.63 -28.60
CA GLY A 15 12.01 -7.11 -29.97
C GLY A 15 13.42 -7.59 -30.26
N THR A 16 14.25 -7.80 -29.24
CA THR A 16 15.59 -8.35 -29.42
C THR A 16 15.50 -9.84 -29.75
N GLN A 17 16.12 -10.25 -30.87
CA GLN A 17 16.07 -11.63 -31.36
C GLN A 17 17.09 -12.56 -30.65
N GLU A 18 18.13 -11.99 -30.06
CA GLU A 18 19.21 -12.70 -29.37
C GLU A 18 19.38 -12.19 -27.95
N PHE A 19 19.77 -13.06 -27.02
CA PHE A 19 20.01 -12.68 -25.64
C PHE A 19 21.36 -11.97 -25.49
N ILE A 20 21.33 -10.72 -25.00
CA ILE A 20 22.52 -9.92 -24.77
C ILE A 20 22.79 -9.88 -23.25
N PRO A 21 23.87 -10.49 -22.75
CA PRO A 21 24.18 -10.55 -21.32
C PRO A 21 24.82 -9.26 -20.77
N SER A 22 24.53 -8.10 -21.39
CA SER A 22 25.00 -6.79 -20.94
C SER A 22 23.84 -5.92 -20.49
N ALA A 23 24.14 -4.86 -19.73
CA ALA A 23 23.14 -3.86 -19.40
C ALA A 23 22.56 -3.26 -20.70
N PRO A 24 21.22 -3.09 -20.79
CA PRO A 24 20.57 -2.59 -22.01
C PRO A 24 20.84 -1.10 -22.27
N CYS A 25 21.17 -0.34 -21.22
CA CYS A 25 21.53 1.07 -21.30
C CYS A 25 22.52 1.41 -20.18
N ALA A 26 23.35 2.43 -20.38
CA ALA A 26 24.11 3.02 -19.29
C ALA A 26 23.17 3.75 -18.33
N SER A 27 23.47 3.72 -17.02
CA SER A 27 22.63 4.32 -15.98
C SER A 27 22.41 5.83 -16.13
N SER A 28 23.28 6.53 -16.89
CA SER A 28 23.16 7.95 -17.19
C SER A 28 22.28 8.26 -18.41
N GLU A 29 21.94 7.29 -19.25
CA GLU A 29 21.20 7.52 -20.51
C GLU A 29 19.81 8.11 -20.27
N LEU A 30 19.09 7.65 -19.24
CA LEU A 30 17.78 8.21 -18.89
C LEU A 30 17.87 9.68 -18.45
N ILE A 31 18.95 10.07 -17.78
CA ILE A 31 19.21 11.45 -17.38
C ILE A 31 19.50 12.29 -18.63
N HIS A 32 20.34 11.79 -19.53
CA HIS A 32 20.64 12.47 -20.79
C HIS A 32 19.41 12.61 -21.69
N PHE A 33 18.57 11.58 -21.77
CA PHE A 33 17.32 11.59 -22.50
C PHE A 33 16.37 12.66 -21.93
N ARG A 34 16.14 12.65 -20.61
CA ARG A 34 15.31 13.65 -19.92
C ARG A 34 15.79 15.08 -20.19
N ASN A 35 17.10 15.32 -20.10
CA ASN A 35 17.68 16.63 -20.35
C ASN A 35 17.58 17.04 -21.83
N ARG A 36 17.63 16.08 -22.76
CA ARG A 36 17.52 16.33 -24.20
C ARG A 36 16.10 16.70 -24.62
N ILE A 37 15.09 16.01 -24.09
CA ILE A 37 13.68 16.29 -24.42
C ILE A 37 13.14 17.53 -23.70
N GLY A 38 13.72 17.86 -22.54
CA GLY A 38 13.31 19.00 -21.72
C GLY A 38 11.87 18.89 -21.21
N GLU A 39 11.35 19.98 -20.64
CA GLU A 39 10.00 20.03 -20.08
C GLU A 39 8.92 19.76 -21.13
N LYS A 40 9.04 20.39 -22.31
CA LYS A 40 8.07 20.24 -23.42
C LYS A 40 7.97 18.80 -23.92
N GLY A 41 9.09 18.08 -23.99
CA GLY A 41 9.08 16.69 -24.43
C GLY A 41 8.48 15.75 -23.39
N VAL A 42 8.67 16.03 -22.09
CA VAL A 42 8.01 15.28 -21.01
C VAL A 42 6.51 15.52 -21.02
N GLU A 43 6.06 16.76 -21.26
CA GLU A 43 4.65 17.10 -21.35
C GLU A 43 3.94 16.35 -22.49
N LEU A 44 4.59 16.23 -23.66
CA LEU A 44 4.07 15.45 -24.79
C LEU A 44 3.94 13.95 -24.46
N ILE A 45 4.95 13.36 -23.81
CA ILE A 45 4.88 11.96 -23.36
C ILE A 45 3.71 11.77 -22.38
N PHE A 46 3.51 12.73 -21.47
CA PHE A 46 2.43 12.70 -20.50
C PHE A 46 1.05 12.83 -21.18
N GLN A 47 0.91 13.72 -22.16
CA GLN A 47 -0.32 13.85 -22.96
C GLN A 47 -0.68 12.55 -23.70
N GLU A 48 0.32 11.90 -24.33
CA GLU A 48 0.13 10.59 -24.98
C GLU A 48 -0.25 9.49 -23.99
N SER A 49 0.35 9.48 -22.79
CA SER A 49 -0.02 8.53 -21.73
C SER A 49 -1.46 8.70 -21.26
N ILE A 50 -1.97 9.94 -21.18
CA ILE A 50 -3.37 10.21 -20.85
C ILE A 50 -4.27 9.74 -21.99
N ARG A 51 -3.90 10.03 -23.25
CA ARG A 51 -4.71 9.64 -24.41
C ARG A 51 -4.85 8.11 -24.49
N GLY A 52 -3.75 7.38 -24.36
CA GLY A 52 -3.77 5.91 -24.39
C GLY A 52 -4.58 5.26 -23.26
N ASN A 53 -4.72 5.93 -22.11
CA ASN A 53 -5.53 5.44 -21.00
C ASN A 53 -7.03 5.79 -21.12
N ASN A 54 -7.40 6.73 -21.99
CA ASN A 54 -8.79 7.16 -22.15
C ASN A 54 -9.49 6.51 -23.37
N GLU A 55 -8.75 5.96 -24.33
CA GLU A 55 -9.31 5.35 -25.55
C GLU A 55 -9.91 3.94 -25.32
N GLU A 56 -9.77 3.36 -24.12
CA GLU A 56 -10.40 2.10 -23.69
C GLU A 56 -11.54 2.31 -22.67
N ASP A 57 -12.06 3.53 -22.50
CA ASP A 57 -13.29 3.78 -21.73
C ASP A 57 -14.53 3.45 -22.60
N ASP A 58 -14.67 2.18 -22.96
CA ASP A 58 -15.98 1.59 -23.25
C ASP A 58 -16.71 1.39 -21.91
N ASP A 59 -18.01 1.69 -21.89
CA ASP A 59 -18.86 2.13 -20.77
C ASP A 59 -19.03 1.15 -19.56
N HIS A 60 -18.07 0.25 -19.29
CA HIS A 60 -18.23 -0.87 -18.38
C HIS A 60 -17.02 -1.30 -17.52
N HIS A 61 -15.92 -0.54 -17.43
CA HIS A 61 -14.76 -0.96 -16.62
C HIS A 61 -14.31 0.04 -15.53
N HIS A 62 -15.13 0.20 -14.48
CA HIS A 62 -14.65 0.79 -13.21
C HIS A 62 -13.73 -0.13 -12.38
N ASP A 63 -13.23 -1.24 -12.93
CA ASP A 63 -12.47 -2.24 -12.16
C ASP A 63 -10.99 -2.35 -12.55
N THR A 64 -10.50 -1.55 -13.52
CA THR A 64 -9.07 -1.61 -13.91
C THR A 64 -8.50 -0.21 -14.08
N THR A 65 -8.27 0.46 -12.96
CA THR A 65 -7.38 1.63 -12.92
C THR A 65 -5.94 1.13 -13.09
N PHE A 66 -5.25 1.52 -14.17
CA PHE A 66 -3.79 1.40 -14.27
C PHE A 66 -3.15 2.35 -13.25
N ILE A 67 -3.01 1.87 -12.02
CA ILE A 67 -2.25 2.54 -10.98
C ILE A 67 -0.78 2.25 -11.27
N ASP A 68 -0.01 3.27 -11.67
CA ASP A 68 1.45 3.20 -11.69
C ASP A 68 1.92 2.57 -10.38
N SER A 69 2.53 1.38 -10.46
CA SER A 69 2.86 0.58 -9.28
C SER A 69 4.11 1.11 -8.59
N THR A 70 4.18 2.41 -8.34
CA THR A 70 4.98 2.86 -7.22
C THR A 70 4.27 2.34 -5.98
N VAL A 71 4.80 1.25 -5.40
CA VAL A 71 4.40 0.77 -4.08
C VAL A 71 4.85 1.83 -3.09
N GLN A 72 4.09 2.91 -3.02
CA GLN A 72 4.09 3.75 -1.84
C GLN A 72 3.58 2.86 -0.73
N GLU A 73 4.32 2.78 0.38
CA GLU A 73 3.80 2.19 1.60
C GLU A 73 2.52 2.93 1.94
N LYS A 74 1.38 2.36 1.55
CA LYS A 74 0.09 2.89 1.96
C LYS A 74 0.13 2.86 3.48
N ASN A 75 -0.27 3.95 4.13
CA ASN A 75 -0.48 3.99 5.58
C ASN A 75 -1.75 3.18 5.94
N ILE A 76 -1.78 1.92 5.49
CA ILE A 76 -2.83 0.96 5.75
C ILE A 76 -2.48 0.24 7.02
N THR A 77 -3.46 0.22 7.90
CA THR A 77 -3.40 -0.53 9.14
C THR A 77 -3.64 -1.98 8.82
N TYR A 78 -2.72 -2.87 9.20
CA TYR A 78 -2.91 -4.31 9.03
C TYR A 78 -4.21 -4.75 9.73
N PRO A 79 -5.02 -5.64 9.14
CA PRO A 79 -6.34 -6.01 9.67
C PRO A 79 -6.30 -6.59 11.09
N THR A 80 -5.15 -7.07 11.54
CA THR A 80 -4.92 -7.61 12.89
C THR A 80 -4.35 -6.58 13.89
N ASP A 81 -4.24 -5.31 13.50
CA ASP A 81 -3.76 -4.27 14.40
C ASP A 81 -4.81 -3.98 15.50
N ALA A 82 -4.39 -4.02 16.76
CA ALA A 82 -5.22 -3.75 17.94
C ALA A 82 -5.96 -2.40 17.85
N LYS A 83 -5.41 -1.40 17.16
CA LYS A 83 -6.07 -0.10 16.98
C LYS A 83 -7.33 -0.21 16.12
N LEU A 84 -7.37 -1.15 15.17
CA LEU A 84 -8.55 -1.40 14.33
C LEU A 84 -9.65 -2.11 15.13
N HIS A 85 -9.31 -3.13 15.93
CA HIS A 85 -10.25 -3.79 16.83
C HIS A 85 -10.94 -2.80 17.79
N LYS A 86 -10.18 -1.87 18.37
CA LYS A 86 -10.73 -0.79 19.22
C LYS A 86 -11.72 0.10 18.47
N LYS A 87 -11.46 0.38 17.19
CA LYS A 87 -12.33 1.20 16.33
C LYS A 87 -13.64 0.47 16.02
N ILE A 88 -13.57 -0.83 15.74
CA ILE A 88 -14.74 -1.68 15.47
C ILE A 88 -15.66 -1.71 16.69
N VAL A 89 -15.12 -1.99 17.89
CA VAL A 89 -15.94 -2.07 19.10
C VAL A 89 -16.68 -0.76 19.38
N ARG A 90 -16.02 0.40 19.19
CA ARG A 90 -16.69 1.71 19.33
C ARG A 90 -17.85 1.87 18.35
N LYS A 91 -17.61 1.58 17.06
CA LYS A 91 -18.65 1.67 16.03
C LYS A 91 -19.85 0.76 16.32
N VAL A 92 -19.60 -0.45 16.80
CA VAL A 92 -20.66 -1.40 17.17
C VAL A 92 -21.49 -0.84 18.32
N LEU A 93 -20.86 -0.30 19.36
CA LEU A 93 -21.58 0.34 20.47
C LEU A 93 -22.41 1.53 19.98
N ASP A 94 -21.87 2.39 19.11
CA ASP A 94 -22.60 3.53 18.55
C ASP A 94 -23.87 3.08 17.78
N ILE A 95 -23.77 2.00 17.00
CA ILE A 95 -24.90 1.41 16.26
C ILE A 95 -25.94 0.84 17.23
N VAL A 96 -25.52 0.10 18.25
CA VAL A 96 -26.41 -0.48 19.27
C VAL A 96 -27.18 0.63 20.00
N HIS A 97 -26.51 1.73 20.36
CA HIS A 97 -27.14 2.89 20.98
C HIS A 97 -28.13 3.58 20.03
N LYS A 98 -27.78 3.73 18.75
CA LYS A 98 -28.66 4.34 17.74
C LYS A 98 -29.92 3.52 17.47
N LEU A 99 -29.82 2.19 17.55
CA LEU A 99 -30.92 1.26 17.30
C LEU A 99 -31.65 0.83 18.59
N GLU A 100 -31.28 1.39 19.74
CA GLU A 100 -31.84 1.06 21.07
C GLU A 100 -31.89 -0.45 21.37
N LEU A 101 -30.90 -1.19 20.87
CA LEU A 101 -30.86 -2.64 21.02
C LEU A 101 -30.44 -3.03 22.44
N PRO A 102 -31.08 -4.05 23.05
CA PRO A 102 -30.65 -4.55 24.34
C PRO A 102 -29.30 -5.25 24.18
N PHE A 103 -28.29 -4.80 24.94
CA PHE A 103 -26.97 -5.43 24.96
C PHE A 103 -26.54 -5.79 26.38
N ARG A 104 -26.09 -7.04 26.54
CA ARG A 104 -25.76 -7.62 27.85
C ARG A 104 -24.58 -6.94 28.53
N GLN A 105 -23.54 -6.53 27.79
CA GLN A 105 -22.29 -6.05 28.40
C GLN A 105 -21.43 -5.17 27.49
N SER A 106 -21.36 -3.87 27.75
CA SER A 106 -20.64 -2.87 26.92
C SER A 106 -19.12 -3.10 26.74
N TYR A 107 -18.47 -3.94 27.55
CA TYR A 107 -17.01 -4.17 27.63
C TYR A 107 -16.13 -2.91 27.69
N ALA A 108 -16.69 -1.71 27.84
CA ALA A 108 -15.98 -0.44 27.76
C ALA A 108 -14.86 -0.34 28.81
N PHE A 109 -15.13 -0.81 30.03
CA PHE A 109 -14.13 -0.87 31.10
C PHE A 109 -13.04 -1.91 30.86
N VAL A 110 -13.39 -3.06 30.25
CA VAL A 110 -12.44 -4.12 29.91
C VAL A 110 -11.48 -3.63 28.84
N LEU A 111 -11.99 -3.01 27.76
CA LEU A 111 -11.18 -2.40 26.72
C LEU A 111 -10.25 -1.31 27.28
N LYS A 112 -10.75 -0.45 28.17
CA LYS A 112 -9.92 0.60 28.80
C LYS A 112 -8.75 0.00 29.59
N ARG A 113 -8.98 -1.13 30.28
CA ARG A 113 -7.93 -1.85 31.02
C ARG A 113 -6.92 -2.50 30.08
N ILE A 114 -7.38 -3.23 29.06
CA ILE A 114 -6.53 -3.86 28.04
C ILE A 114 -5.63 -2.82 27.37
N TYR A 115 -6.21 -1.68 26.98
CA TYR A 115 -5.46 -0.58 26.37
C TYR A 115 -4.33 -0.06 27.27
N ARG A 116 -4.61 0.16 28.56
CA ARG A 116 -3.58 0.58 29.53
C ARG A 116 -2.47 -0.45 29.68
N ASP A 117 -2.81 -1.74 29.63
CA ASP A 117 -1.86 -2.83 29.72
C ASP A 117 -0.99 -2.96 28.45
N GLN A 118 -1.49 -2.52 27.29
CA GLN A 118 -0.77 -2.48 26.02
C GLN A 118 0.16 -1.26 25.85
N CYS A 119 -0.20 -0.08 26.39
CA CYS A 119 0.51 1.19 26.15
C CYS A 119 2.02 1.16 26.45
N PHE A 120 2.46 0.42 27.47
CA PHE A 120 3.86 0.38 27.90
C PHE A 120 4.58 -0.93 27.51
N ARG A 121 4.29 -1.44 26.31
CA ARG A 121 4.86 -2.71 25.82
C ARG A 121 6.40 -2.75 25.81
N ASN A 122 7.04 -1.60 25.57
CA ASN A 122 8.50 -1.49 25.48
C ASN A 122 9.19 -1.44 26.86
N HIS A 123 8.44 -1.22 27.94
CA HIS A 123 9.01 -1.20 29.28
C HIS A 123 9.32 -2.64 29.76
N PRO A 124 10.52 -2.94 30.27
CA PRO A 124 10.96 -4.30 30.57
C PRO A 124 10.03 -5.06 31.53
N LYS A 125 9.46 -4.35 32.52
CA LYS A 125 8.50 -4.95 33.48
C LYS A 125 7.10 -5.19 32.91
N ASN A 126 6.74 -4.55 31.80
CA ASN A 126 5.37 -4.53 31.28
C ASN A 126 5.21 -5.36 29.99
N ARG A 127 6.31 -5.82 29.37
CA ARG A 127 6.28 -6.63 28.15
C ARG A 127 5.36 -7.85 28.27
N GLN A 128 5.48 -8.62 29.36
CA GLN A 128 4.63 -9.80 29.58
C GLN A 128 3.15 -9.43 29.77
N LYS A 129 2.88 -8.28 30.40
CA LYS A 129 1.52 -7.78 30.60
C LYS A 129 0.85 -7.41 29.27
N ALA A 130 1.58 -6.73 28.39
CA ALA A 130 1.13 -6.39 27.04
C ALA A 130 0.87 -7.63 26.19
N VAL A 131 1.77 -8.62 26.20
CA VAL A 131 1.58 -9.89 25.44
C VAL A 131 0.35 -10.67 25.92
N ARG A 132 0.05 -10.64 27.23
CA ARG A 132 -1.19 -11.25 27.76
C ARG A 132 -2.44 -10.47 27.35
N ALA A 133 -2.33 -9.15 27.21
CA ALA A 133 -3.42 -8.28 26.79
C ALA A 133 -3.73 -8.45 25.28
N ASP A 134 -2.71 -8.70 24.44
CA ASP A 134 -2.89 -8.95 23.00
C ASP A 134 -3.68 -10.25 22.70
N ARG A 135 -3.81 -11.16 23.67
CA ARG A 135 -4.55 -12.42 23.53
C ARG A 135 -6.03 -12.31 23.97
N LYS A 136 -6.47 -11.13 24.42
CA LYS A 136 -7.83 -10.87 24.91
C LYS A 136 -8.58 -9.98 23.95
#